data_AF-A0A7W5G8P2-F1
#
_entry.id   AF-A0A7W5G8P2-F1
#
_cell.length_a   1.000
_cell.length_b   1.000
_cell.length_c   1.000
_cell.angle_alpha   90.00
_cell.angle_beta   90.00
_cell.angle_gamma   90.00
#
_symmetry.space_group_name_H-M   'P 1'
#
loop_
_entity.id
_entity.type
_entity.pdbx_description
1 polymer ?
#
loop_
_entity_poly.entity_id
_entity_poly.type
_entity_poly.pdbx_seq_one_letter_code
_entity_poly.pdbx_strand_id
1 'polypeptide(L)'
;MRLIRYQDGVRKALAAVTDEETAFALKDNDVWELFHRAEQQGKTPLEIINADISDGTPLVEEWNTLELLSPVDAPEIWAAGVTYQRSREARNYEATGGKADAGATFYDLVYDAERPELFFKSTSARTVGPGGNVMLRSDSTWQVPEPELGLVLNAAGDIVAYTIGNDMSCRDLEGENPLYLPQAKIWKQSCSIGPAIRLAETTQDPYDLDMGLRIYRNEEVVVDIAANTGLLKRRLDELVSF
;
A
#
# COMPACT_ATOMS: atom_id res chain seq x y z
N MET A 1 -9.86 -5.93 12.47
CA MET A 1 -8.66 -5.83 13.33
C MET A 1 -7.52 -5.19 12.55
N ARG A 2 -6.95 -4.10 13.07
CA ARG A 2 -5.76 -3.45 12.50
C ARG A 2 -4.52 -3.81 13.31
N LEU A 3 -3.38 -3.87 12.66
CA LEU A 3 -2.08 -4.03 13.31
C LEU A 3 -1.19 -2.85 12.94
N ILE A 4 -0.63 -2.20 13.95
CA ILE A 4 0.35 -1.13 13.81
C ILE A 4 1.69 -1.59 14.36
N ARG A 5 2.76 -1.06 13.78
CA ARG A 5 4.10 -1.17 14.33
C ARG A 5 4.54 0.20 14.80
N TYR A 6 5.12 0.28 15.99
CA TYR A 6 5.50 1.55 16.60
C TYR A 6 6.82 1.41 17.36
N GLN A 7 7.44 2.56 17.65
CA GLN A 7 8.64 2.64 18.47
C GLN A 7 8.25 2.68 19.96
N ASP A 8 8.74 1.72 20.73
CA ASP A 8 8.61 1.67 22.20
C ASP A 8 10.00 1.80 22.83
N GLY A 9 10.37 3.04 23.16
CA GLY A 9 11.71 3.39 23.61
C GLY A 9 12.77 3.04 22.56
N VAL A 10 13.56 1.98 22.79
CA VAL A 10 14.59 1.48 21.85
C VAL A 10 14.13 0.28 21.03
N ARG A 11 12.94 -0.25 21.29
CA ARG A 11 12.40 -1.46 20.65
C ARG A 11 11.37 -1.09 19.61
N LYS A 12 11.24 -1.95 18.60
CA LYS A 12 10.07 -1.97 17.71
C LYS A 12 9.04 -2.90 18.33
N ALA A 13 7.80 -2.47 18.40
CA ALA A 13 6.70 -3.22 18.98
C ALA A 13 5.54 -3.32 18.00
N LEU A 14 4.69 -4.33 18.21
CA LEU A 14 3.44 -4.55 17.48
C LEU A 14 2.26 -4.30 18.41
N ALA A 15 1.23 -3.63 17.90
CA ALA A 15 -0.04 -3.49 18.61
C ALA A 15 -1.22 -3.80 17.70
N ALA A 16 -2.26 -4.39 18.29
CA ALA A 16 -3.58 -4.52 17.68
C ALA A 16 -4.42 -3.30 18.00
N VAL A 17 -5.09 -2.74 16.98
CA VAL A 17 -6.05 -1.64 17.12
C VAL A 17 -7.44 -2.16 16.75
N THR A 18 -8.36 -2.13 17.72
CA THR A 18 -9.75 -2.58 17.55
C THR A 18 -10.55 -1.59 16.71
N ASP A 19 -11.78 -1.94 16.34
CA ASP A 19 -12.64 -1.03 15.57
C ASP A 19 -13.14 0.16 16.42
N GLU A 20 -13.05 0.06 17.74
CA GLU A 20 -13.26 1.13 18.72
C GLU A 20 -12.01 2.00 18.98
N GLU A 21 -11.01 1.94 18.08
CA GLU A 21 -9.78 2.74 18.15
C GLU A 21 -8.92 2.49 19.41
N THR A 22 -9.12 1.37 20.11
CA THR A 22 -8.33 1.01 21.29
C THR A 22 -7.15 0.14 20.88
N ALA A 23 -5.94 0.48 21.34
CA ALA A 23 -4.73 -0.28 21.04
C ALA A 23 -4.29 -1.16 22.20
N PHE A 24 -3.80 -2.36 21.87
CA PHE A 24 -3.25 -3.33 22.80
C PHE A 24 -1.88 -3.79 22.29
N ALA A 25 -0.86 -3.72 23.13
CA ALA A 25 0.44 -4.31 22.80
C ALA A 25 0.30 -5.82 22.62
N LEU A 26 0.91 -6.35 21.57
CA LEU A 26 0.97 -7.79 21.32
C LEU A 26 2.28 -8.37 21.85
N LYS A 27 2.30 -9.69 22.02
CA LYS A 27 3.50 -10.41 22.50
C LYS A 27 4.61 -10.49 21.44
N ASP A 28 4.28 -10.31 20.17
CA ASP A 28 5.21 -10.34 19.04
C ASP A 28 5.78 -8.95 18.72
N ASN A 29 6.96 -8.89 18.10
CA ASN A 29 7.60 -7.62 17.73
C ASN A 29 7.20 -7.12 16.33
N ASP A 30 6.73 -8.03 15.48
CA ASP A 30 6.23 -7.72 14.14
C ASP A 30 5.17 -8.72 13.66
N VAL A 31 4.56 -8.40 12.52
CA VAL A 31 3.46 -9.18 11.93
C VAL A 31 3.89 -10.58 11.50
N TRP A 32 5.16 -10.78 11.17
CA TRP A 32 5.67 -12.07 10.71
C TRP A 32 5.86 -13.03 11.88
N GLU A 33 6.38 -12.53 13.02
CA GLU A 33 6.40 -13.28 14.27
C GLU A 33 4.98 -13.69 14.71
N LEU A 34 4.01 -12.78 14.62
CA LEU A 34 2.60 -13.07 14.91
C LEU A 34 2.04 -14.19 14.02
N PHE A 35 2.22 -14.10 12.70
CA PHE A 35 1.72 -15.11 11.77
C PHE A 35 2.39 -16.47 12.00
N HIS A 36 3.70 -16.48 12.27
CA HIS A 36 4.40 -17.70 12.60
C HIS A 36 3.91 -18.32 13.92
N ARG A 37 3.65 -17.49 14.95
CA ARG A 37 3.08 -17.93 16.23
C ARG A 37 1.69 -18.54 16.06
N ALA A 38 0.85 -17.94 15.20
CA ALA A 38 -0.47 -18.46 14.89
C ALA A 38 -0.39 -19.84 14.21
N GLU A 39 0.47 -19.99 13.21
CA GLU A 39 0.71 -21.25 12.50
C GLU A 39 1.19 -22.36 13.45
N GLN A 40 2.19 -22.08 14.30
CA GLN A 40 2.72 -23.04 15.27
C GLN A 40 1.66 -23.54 16.27
N GLN A 41 0.67 -22.69 16.59
CA GLN A 41 -0.42 -23.04 17.50
C GLN A 41 -1.64 -23.63 16.79
N GLY A 42 -1.63 -23.73 15.46
CA GLY A 42 -2.80 -24.17 14.69
C GLY A 42 -4.01 -23.25 14.86
N LYS A 43 -3.77 -21.95 15.03
CA LYS A 43 -4.77 -20.91 15.25
C LYS A 43 -4.72 -19.86 14.15
N THR A 44 -5.78 -19.07 14.02
CA THR A 44 -5.75 -17.89 13.15
C THR A 44 -5.02 -16.72 13.83
N PRO A 45 -4.46 -15.76 13.07
CA PRO A 45 -3.87 -14.55 13.65
C PRO A 45 -4.85 -13.79 14.56
N LEU A 46 -6.13 -13.71 14.19
CA LEU A 46 -7.17 -13.08 15.00
C LEU A 46 -7.40 -13.78 16.34
N GLU A 47 -7.39 -15.12 16.38
CA GLU A 47 -7.52 -15.87 17.63
C GLU A 47 -6.36 -15.59 18.59
N ILE A 48 -5.14 -15.51 18.06
CA ILE A 48 -3.94 -15.15 18.82
C ILE A 48 -4.04 -13.72 19.36
N ILE A 49 -4.45 -12.76 18.52
CA ILE A 49 -4.64 -11.36 18.92
C ILE A 49 -5.70 -11.26 20.01
N ASN A 50 -6.84 -11.93 19.86
CA ASN A 50 -7.92 -11.87 20.85
C ASN A 50 -7.49 -12.45 22.20
N ALA A 51 -6.65 -13.49 22.21
CA ALA A 51 -6.07 -14.00 23.44
C ALA A 51 -5.13 -12.98 24.09
N ASP A 52 -4.25 -12.33 23.32
CA ASP A 52 -3.36 -11.29 23.83
C ASP A 52 -4.13 -10.06 24.35
N ILE A 53 -5.20 -9.64 23.67
CA ILE A 53 -6.09 -8.56 24.12
C ILE A 53 -6.79 -8.93 25.43
N SER A 54 -7.27 -10.17 25.56
CA SER A 54 -7.97 -10.64 26.77
C SER A 54 -7.06 -10.71 27.99
N ASP A 55 -5.78 -11.05 27.78
CA ASP A 55 -4.76 -11.10 28.84
C ASP A 55 -4.13 -9.73 29.13
N GLY A 56 -4.26 -8.78 28.21
CA GLY A 56 -3.57 -7.50 28.20
C GLY A 56 -4.38 -6.33 28.73
N THR A 57 -3.70 -5.20 28.94
CA THR A 57 -4.35 -3.90 29.17
C THR A 57 -4.16 -3.01 27.94
N PRO A 58 -5.10 -2.11 27.65
CA PRO A 58 -4.93 -1.12 26.60
C PRO A 58 -3.64 -0.30 26.80
N LEU A 59 -3.06 0.16 25.69
CA LEU A 59 -2.04 1.20 25.72
C LEU A 59 -2.63 2.47 26.34
N VAL A 60 -1.78 3.19 27.08
CA VAL A 60 -2.17 4.44 27.76
C VAL A 60 -2.31 5.58 26.75
N GLU A 61 -1.44 5.62 25.75
CA GLU A 61 -1.43 6.62 24.68
C GLU A 61 -2.36 6.21 23.54
N GLU A 62 -2.96 7.20 22.86
CA GLU A 62 -3.71 6.94 21.65
C GLU A 62 -2.76 6.43 20.56
N TRP A 63 -3.20 5.41 19.82
CA TRP A 63 -2.33 4.72 18.88
C TRP A 63 -1.79 5.62 17.77
N ASN A 64 -2.53 6.68 17.41
CA ASN A 64 -2.19 7.64 16.37
C ASN A 64 -1.24 8.75 16.86
N THR A 65 -0.93 8.82 18.16
CA THR A 65 0.09 9.72 18.72
C THR A 65 1.45 9.04 18.89
N LEU A 66 1.49 7.71 18.75
CA LEU A 66 2.73 6.94 18.81
C LEU A 66 3.65 7.26 17.62
N GLU A 67 4.95 7.04 17.79
CA GLU A 67 5.90 7.04 16.69
C GLU A 67 5.69 5.78 15.84
N LEU A 68 4.84 5.88 14.82
CA LEU A 68 4.50 4.78 13.93
C LEU A 68 5.63 4.46 12.95
N LEU A 69 5.84 3.18 12.74
CA LEU A 69 6.77 2.62 11.77
C LEU A 69 6.00 2.09 10.56
N SER A 70 6.72 1.67 9.51
CA SER A 70 6.09 0.83 8.47
C SER A 70 5.54 -0.44 9.14
N PRO A 71 4.25 -0.79 8.91
CA PRO A 71 3.60 -1.86 9.67
C PRO A 71 4.11 -3.25 9.28
N VAL A 72 4.81 -3.36 8.14
CA VAL A 72 5.42 -4.58 7.63
C VAL A 72 6.85 -4.29 7.22
N ASP A 73 7.80 -5.14 7.63
CA ASP A 73 9.11 -5.21 6.99
C ASP A 73 8.94 -5.94 5.66
N ALA A 74 8.82 -5.18 4.57
CA ALA A 74 8.64 -5.68 3.21
C ALA A 74 9.99 -5.63 2.44
N PRO A 75 10.68 -6.77 2.24
CA PRO A 75 11.94 -6.80 1.49
C PRO A 75 11.76 -6.34 0.05
N GLU A 76 10.61 -6.69 -0.54
CA GLU A 76 10.19 -6.32 -1.88
C GLU A 76 8.78 -5.74 -1.85
N ILE A 77 8.57 -4.74 -2.69
CA ILE A 77 7.26 -4.18 -2.99
C ILE A 77 7.13 -4.17 -4.51
N TRP A 78 6.08 -4.79 -4.99
CA TRP A 78 5.67 -4.81 -6.39
C TRP A 78 4.38 -3.99 -6.52
N ALA A 79 4.13 -3.47 -7.72
CA ALA A 79 2.93 -2.72 -8.03
C ALA A 79 2.30 -3.23 -9.33
N ALA A 80 0.98 -3.05 -9.43
CA ALA A 80 0.18 -3.48 -10.56
C ALA A 80 -0.47 -2.27 -11.20
N GLY A 81 -0.13 -2.00 -12.47
CA GLY A 81 -0.66 -0.86 -13.19
C GLY A 81 -1.90 -1.19 -14.04
N VAL A 82 -2.56 -0.13 -14.52
CA VAL A 82 -3.75 -0.20 -15.40
C VAL A 82 -4.90 -1.06 -14.82
N THR A 83 -5.08 -1.02 -13.50
CA THR A 83 -6.10 -1.81 -12.78
C THR A 83 -7.49 -1.17 -12.76
N TYR A 84 -7.56 0.15 -12.99
CA TYR A 84 -8.80 0.93 -13.13
C TYR A 84 -8.95 1.52 -14.54
N GLN A 85 -10.19 1.67 -15.00
CA GLN A 85 -10.47 2.33 -16.30
C GLN A 85 -9.90 3.76 -16.37
N ARG A 86 -10.05 4.54 -15.29
CA ARG A 86 -9.54 5.91 -15.21
C ARG A 86 -8.00 5.98 -15.25
N SER A 87 -7.33 4.96 -14.71
CA SER A 87 -5.85 4.85 -14.77
C SER A 87 -5.37 4.70 -16.22
N ARG A 88 -6.04 3.85 -17.01
CA ARG A 88 -5.77 3.72 -18.44
C ARG A 88 -5.94 5.05 -19.19
N GLU A 89 -7.05 5.74 -18.97
CA GLU A 89 -7.35 7.01 -19.65
C GLU A 89 -6.29 8.10 -19.34
N ALA A 90 -5.85 8.21 -18.08
CA ALA A 90 -4.81 9.16 -17.68
C ALA A 90 -3.44 8.86 -18.32
N ARG A 91 -3.03 7.58 -18.35
CA ARG A 91 -1.76 7.16 -18.96
C ARG A 91 -1.75 7.32 -20.48
N ASN A 92 -2.88 7.08 -21.13
CA ASN A 92 -3.04 7.37 -22.55
C ASN A 92 -2.88 8.85 -22.86
N TYR A 93 -3.53 9.72 -22.07
CA TYR A 93 -3.42 11.16 -22.25
C TYR A 93 -1.97 11.65 -22.18
N GLU A 94 -1.19 11.12 -21.23
CA GLU A 94 0.22 11.48 -21.07
C GLU A 94 1.09 10.96 -22.21
N ALA A 95 0.97 9.68 -22.56
CA ALA A 95 1.77 9.07 -23.62
C ALA A 95 1.51 9.67 -25.01
N THR A 96 0.33 10.23 -25.24
CA THR A 96 -0.03 10.83 -26.53
C THR A 96 0.14 12.35 -26.54
N GLY A 97 0.56 12.96 -25.42
CA GLY A 97 0.62 14.41 -25.27
C GLY A 97 -0.76 15.07 -25.44
N GLY A 98 -1.82 14.40 -25.01
CA GLY A 98 -3.22 14.86 -25.11
C GLY A 98 -3.88 14.65 -26.47
N LYS A 99 -3.27 13.89 -27.39
CA LYS A 99 -3.86 13.58 -28.70
C LYS A 99 -4.81 12.38 -28.60
N ALA A 100 -6.10 12.62 -28.81
CA ALA A 100 -7.14 11.58 -28.78
C ALA A 100 -7.05 10.56 -29.94
N ASP A 101 -6.30 10.87 -31.00
CA ASP A 101 -6.28 10.10 -32.27
C ASP A 101 -4.94 9.37 -32.52
N ALA A 102 -4.21 9.03 -31.45
CA ALA A 102 -2.87 8.44 -31.54
C ALA A 102 -2.84 6.91 -31.81
N GLY A 103 -4.01 6.28 -32.00
CA GLY A 103 -4.14 4.82 -32.04
C GLY A 103 -4.11 4.18 -30.64
N ALA A 104 -4.19 2.85 -30.57
CA ALA A 104 -4.13 2.13 -29.30
C ALA A 104 -2.72 2.25 -28.69
N THR A 105 -2.64 2.67 -27.44
CA THR A 105 -1.37 2.70 -26.69
C THR A 105 -1.06 1.32 -26.12
N PHE A 106 0.16 1.12 -25.63
CA PHE A 106 0.50 -0.10 -24.89
C PHE A 106 -0.30 -0.24 -23.58
N TYR A 107 -0.80 0.85 -22.99
CA TYR A 107 -1.72 0.78 -21.85
C TYR A 107 -3.09 0.25 -22.24
N ASP A 108 -3.58 0.55 -23.46
CA ASP A 108 -4.80 -0.05 -24.00
C ASP A 108 -4.62 -1.56 -24.20
N LEU A 109 -3.47 -1.96 -24.74
CA LEU A 109 -3.16 -3.37 -24.98
C LEU A 109 -3.10 -4.17 -23.68
N VAL A 110 -2.44 -3.64 -22.64
CA VAL A 110 -2.36 -4.32 -21.33
C VAL A 110 -3.71 -4.36 -20.63
N TYR A 111 -4.56 -3.34 -20.81
CA TYR A 111 -5.87 -3.32 -20.16
C TYR A 111 -6.71 -4.54 -20.54
N ASP A 112 -6.71 -4.93 -21.81
CA ASP A 112 -7.51 -6.05 -22.32
C ASP A 112 -6.74 -7.38 -22.45
N ALA A 113 -5.44 -7.38 -22.14
CA ALA A 113 -4.61 -8.59 -22.15
C ALA A 113 -4.90 -9.50 -20.95
N GLU A 114 -4.68 -10.80 -21.12
CA GLU A 114 -4.69 -11.76 -20.01
C GLU A 114 -3.61 -11.42 -18.96
N ARG A 115 -2.38 -11.14 -19.42
CA ARG A 115 -1.25 -10.80 -18.55
C ARG A 115 -1.37 -9.35 -18.01
N PRO A 116 -1.37 -9.14 -16.68
CA PRO A 116 -1.35 -7.81 -16.09
C PRO A 116 0.03 -7.15 -16.21
N GLU A 117 0.06 -5.81 -16.06
CA GLU A 117 1.31 -5.10 -15.78
C GLU A 117 1.68 -5.31 -14.31
N LEU A 118 2.86 -5.88 -14.08
CA LEU A 118 3.51 -5.98 -12.78
C LEU A 118 4.92 -5.41 -12.89
N PHE A 119 5.32 -4.58 -11.92
CA PHE A 119 6.67 -4.03 -11.86
C PHE A 119 7.19 -3.96 -10.43
N PHE A 120 8.51 -4.10 -10.30
CA PHE A 120 9.19 -3.90 -9.03
C PHE A 120 9.15 -2.42 -8.66
N LYS A 121 8.63 -2.08 -7.47
CA LYS A 121 8.50 -0.71 -7.00
C LYS A 121 9.60 -0.32 -6.03
N SER A 122 9.83 -1.12 -5.00
CA SER A 122 10.71 -0.70 -3.90
C SER A 122 11.29 -1.85 -3.10
N THR A 123 12.44 -1.58 -2.50
CA THR A 123 13.01 -2.36 -1.37
C THR A 123 12.64 -1.66 -0.07
N SER A 124 12.69 -2.37 1.07
CA SER A 124 12.53 -1.75 2.40
C SER A 124 13.36 -0.46 2.60
N ALA A 125 14.61 -0.43 2.12
CA ALA A 125 15.51 0.72 2.23
C ALA A 125 15.06 1.99 1.45
N ARG A 126 14.09 1.88 0.54
CA ARG A 126 13.53 2.98 -0.25
C ARG A 126 12.07 3.26 0.09
N THR A 127 11.51 2.56 1.08
CA THR A 127 10.13 2.71 1.52
C THR A 127 10.11 3.47 2.84
N VAL A 128 9.14 4.37 3.00
CA VAL A 128 8.94 5.13 4.25
C VAL A 128 7.63 4.75 4.93
N GLY A 129 7.61 4.85 6.26
CA GLY A 129 6.41 4.70 7.06
C GLY A 129 5.59 6.00 7.15
N PRO A 130 4.50 5.98 7.92
CA PRO A 130 3.66 7.14 8.20
C PRO A 130 4.45 8.32 8.76
N GLY A 131 4.09 9.54 8.36
CA GLY A 131 4.80 10.75 8.78
C GLY A 131 6.21 10.91 8.17
N GLY A 132 6.72 9.91 7.46
CA GLY A 132 7.99 9.98 6.75
C GLY A 132 7.91 10.83 5.48
N ASN A 133 9.03 11.46 5.13
CA ASN A 133 9.15 12.24 3.89
C ASN A 133 9.36 11.30 2.69
N VAL A 134 8.44 11.37 1.72
CA VAL A 134 8.73 10.90 0.36
C VAL A 134 9.59 11.93 -0.36
N MET A 135 10.45 11.47 -1.25
CA MET A 135 11.38 12.35 -1.98
C MET A 135 10.92 12.57 -3.42
N LEU A 136 11.20 13.75 -3.94
CA LEU A 136 11.01 14.06 -5.36
C LEU A 136 12.33 13.89 -6.11
N ARG A 137 12.25 13.38 -7.33
CA ARG A 137 13.40 13.35 -8.25
C ARG A 137 13.78 14.76 -8.68
N SER A 138 15.07 15.01 -8.87
CA SER A 138 15.58 16.32 -9.30
C SER A 138 15.43 16.59 -10.79
N ASP A 139 15.27 15.53 -11.58
CA ASP A 139 15.19 15.56 -13.05
C ASP A 139 13.76 15.35 -13.59
N SER A 140 12.77 15.26 -12.71
CA SER A 140 11.35 15.19 -13.09
C SER A 140 10.63 16.47 -12.66
N THR A 141 9.90 17.03 -13.60
CA THR A 141 9.05 18.22 -13.49
C THR A 141 7.59 17.89 -13.17
N TRP A 142 7.18 16.62 -13.30
CA TRP A 142 5.82 16.18 -13.01
C TRP A 142 5.80 14.88 -12.23
N GLN A 143 5.60 15.01 -10.92
CA GLN A 143 5.58 13.89 -9.97
C GLN A 143 4.27 13.88 -9.20
N VAL A 144 3.64 12.72 -9.09
CA VAL A 144 2.34 12.56 -8.43
C VAL A 144 2.38 11.41 -7.42
N PRO A 145 1.66 11.52 -6.30
CA PRO A 145 1.31 10.35 -5.50
C PRO A 145 0.24 9.51 -6.20
N GLU A 146 0.34 8.20 -6.09
CA GLU A 146 -0.67 7.25 -6.56
C GLU A 146 -1.20 6.48 -5.34
N PRO A 147 -2.42 6.79 -4.85
CA PRO A 147 -3.01 6.12 -3.69
C PRO A 147 -3.50 4.72 -4.08
N GLU A 148 -3.02 3.68 -3.40
CA GLU A 148 -3.33 2.29 -3.76
C GLU A 148 -3.71 1.43 -2.55
N LEU A 149 -4.54 0.41 -2.81
CA LEU A 149 -4.72 -0.71 -1.90
C LEU A 149 -3.49 -1.62 -2.01
N GLY A 150 -2.72 -1.70 -0.93
CA GLY A 150 -1.58 -2.62 -0.82
C GLY A 150 -2.01 -4.01 -0.35
N LEU A 151 -1.45 -5.06 -0.95
CA LEU A 151 -1.61 -6.45 -0.53
C LEU A 151 -0.37 -6.91 0.23
N VAL A 152 -0.57 -7.50 1.41
CA VAL A 152 0.51 -8.15 2.16
C VAL A 152 0.43 -9.65 1.89
N LEU A 153 1.49 -10.18 1.29
CA LEU A 153 1.56 -11.58 0.87
C LEU A 153 2.50 -12.36 1.79
N ASN A 154 2.12 -13.59 2.14
CA ASN A 154 3.05 -14.54 2.75
C ASN A 154 3.91 -15.24 1.67
N ALA A 155 4.84 -16.10 2.11
CA ALA A 155 5.72 -16.84 1.20
C ALA A 155 4.99 -17.86 0.30
N ALA A 156 3.75 -18.23 0.61
CA ALA A 156 2.91 -19.10 -0.21
C ALA A 156 2.10 -18.32 -1.26
N GLY A 157 2.13 -16.99 -1.23
CA GLY A 157 1.34 -16.12 -2.09
C GLY A 157 -0.07 -15.84 -1.55
N ASP A 158 -0.38 -16.20 -0.29
CA ASP A 158 -1.68 -15.86 0.29
C ASP A 158 -1.73 -14.39 0.68
N ILE A 159 -2.86 -13.74 0.39
CA ILE A 159 -3.16 -12.39 0.90
C ILE A 159 -3.51 -12.49 2.37
N VAL A 160 -2.57 -12.16 3.25
CA VAL A 160 -2.74 -12.24 4.72
C VAL A 160 -3.27 -10.93 5.31
N ALA A 161 -3.04 -9.80 4.64
CA ALA A 161 -3.54 -8.51 5.07
C ALA A 161 -3.58 -7.48 3.93
N TYR A 162 -4.22 -6.35 4.22
CA TYR A 162 -4.31 -5.18 3.34
C TYR A 162 -3.69 -3.96 4.01
N THR A 163 -3.12 -3.04 3.24
CA THR A 163 -2.60 -1.75 3.74
C THR A 163 -2.87 -0.64 2.73
N ILE A 164 -2.51 0.59 3.06
CA ILE A 164 -2.51 1.70 2.10
C ILE A 164 -1.08 1.88 1.58
N GLY A 165 -0.96 2.07 0.27
CA GLY A 165 0.29 2.36 -0.42
C GLY A 165 0.24 3.71 -1.14
N ASN A 166 1.41 4.34 -1.26
CA ASN A 166 1.64 5.45 -2.18
C ASN A 166 2.77 5.08 -3.13
N ASP A 167 2.45 4.91 -4.39
CA ASP A 167 3.40 4.74 -5.49
C ASP A 167 3.72 6.11 -6.11
N MET A 168 4.74 6.81 -5.56
CA MET A 168 5.17 8.07 -6.18
C MET A 168 5.68 7.80 -7.59
N SER A 169 5.25 8.63 -8.54
CA SER A 169 5.44 8.39 -9.97
C SER A 169 5.84 9.65 -10.71
N CYS A 170 6.89 9.56 -11.53
CA CYS A 170 7.35 10.64 -12.41
C CYS A 170 6.67 10.49 -13.77
N ARG A 171 5.53 11.16 -13.94
CA ARG A 171 4.64 10.97 -15.10
C ARG A 171 5.24 11.53 -16.38
N ASP A 172 6.11 12.53 -16.28
CA ASP A 172 6.88 13.03 -17.42
C ASP A 172 7.86 11.98 -17.96
N LEU A 173 8.62 11.31 -17.08
CA LEU A 173 9.55 10.24 -17.50
C LEU A 173 8.82 9.01 -18.04
N GLU A 174 7.74 8.58 -17.37
CA GLU A 174 6.90 7.45 -17.81
C GLU A 174 6.24 7.74 -19.16
N GLY A 175 5.71 8.95 -19.36
CA GLY A 175 5.07 9.37 -20.59
C GLY A 175 6.04 9.57 -21.75
N GLU A 176 7.30 9.95 -21.49
CA GLU A 176 8.33 10.12 -22.52
C GLU A 176 8.71 8.79 -23.18
N ASN A 177 8.95 7.75 -22.37
CA ASN A 177 9.30 6.43 -22.88
C ASN A 177 8.95 5.34 -21.87
N PRO A 178 8.19 4.30 -22.23
CA PRO A 178 7.85 3.21 -21.30
C PRO A 178 9.08 2.47 -20.76
N LEU A 179 10.22 2.49 -21.47
CA LEU A 179 11.47 1.91 -20.98
C LEU A 179 12.08 2.69 -19.80
N TYR A 180 11.58 3.89 -19.51
CA TYR A 180 11.98 4.67 -18.35
C TYR A 180 11.15 4.39 -17.10
N LEU A 181 10.15 3.50 -17.16
CA LEU A 181 9.31 3.14 -16.02
C LEU A 181 10.11 2.78 -14.76
N PRO A 182 11.21 1.99 -14.81
CA PRO A 182 12.02 1.75 -13.61
C PRO A 182 12.60 3.03 -12.99
N GLN A 183 13.00 4.01 -13.81
CA GLN A 183 13.51 5.30 -13.33
C GLN A 183 12.37 6.19 -12.80
N ALA A 184 11.21 6.11 -13.44
CA ALA A 184 10.00 6.86 -13.11
C ALA A 184 9.28 6.33 -11.86
N LYS A 185 9.59 5.12 -11.40
CA LYS A 185 9.00 4.45 -10.24
C LYS A 185 10.00 4.17 -9.10
N ILE A 186 11.29 3.95 -9.38
CA ILE A 186 12.25 3.47 -8.36
C ILE A 186 13.31 4.54 -8.05
N TRP A 187 13.17 5.21 -6.92
CA TRP A 187 14.22 6.06 -6.33
C TRP A 187 14.13 6.09 -4.80
N LYS A 188 15.06 6.79 -4.15
CA LYS A 188 15.11 6.93 -2.69
C LYS A 188 13.78 7.47 -2.17
N GLN A 189 13.14 6.75 -1.23
CA GLN A 189 11.91 7.21 -0.55
C GLN A 189 10.78 7.56 -1.54
N SER A 190 10.61 6.74 -2.56
CA SER A 190 9.58 6.87 -3.60
C SER A 190 8.33 6.03 -3.34
N CYS A 191 8.34 5.28 -2.24
CA CYS A 191 7.23 4.42 -1.82
C CYS A 191 6.94 4.68 -0.35
N SER A 192 5.66 4.69 0.02
CA SER A 192 5.26 4.65 1.42
C SER A 192 4.12 3.68 1.64
N ILE A 193 4.11 3.01 2.79
CA ILE A 193 3.05 2.09 3.19
C ILE A 193 2.65 2.32 4.66
N GLY A 194 1.39 2.03 4.99
CA GLY A 194 0.84 2.12 6.34
C GLY A 194 -0.38 3.04 6.44
N PRO A 195 -0.80 3.46 7.64
CA PRO A 195 -0.14 3.29 8.94
C PRO A 195 -0.31 1.92 9.60
N ALA A 196 -1.26 1.14 9.13
CA ALA A 196 -1.57 -0.16 9.67
C ALA A 196 -1.68 -1.19 8.55
N ILE A 197 -1.71 -2.46 8.93
CA ILE A 197 -2.32 -3.50 8.10
C ILE A 197 -3.67 -3.91 8.68
N ARG A 198 -4.65 -4.20 7.83
CA ARG A 198 -5.92 -4.83 8.20
C ARG A 198 -5.84 -6.31 7.86
N LEU A 199 -6.04 -7.19 8.85
CA LEU A 199 -6.02 -8.63 8.60
C LEU A 199 -7.07 -9.04 7.58
N ALA A 200 -6.68 -9.86 6.60
CA ALA A 200 -7.58 -10.30 5.54
C ALA A 200 -8.80 -11.05 6.09
N GLU A 201 -8.63 -11.89 7.12
CA GLU A 201 -9.72 -12.59 7.80
C GLU A 201 -10.74 -11.65 8.49
N THR A 202 -10.38 -10.38 8.70
CA THR A 202 -11.25 -9.36 9.31
C THR A 202 -11.73 -8.29 8.31
N THR A 203 -11.46 -8.51 7.02
CA THR A 203 -11.93 -7.66 5.93
C THR A 203 -13.10 -8.35 5.26
N GLN A 204 -14.29 -7.78 5.38
CA GLN A 204 -15.51 -8.39 4.84
C GLN A 204 -15.50 -8.45 3.31
N ASP A 205 -15.16 -7.35 2.64
CA ASP A 205 -15.01 -7.29 1.20
C ASP A 205 -13.87 -6.33 0.81
N PRO A 206 -12.76 -6.81 0.23
CA PRO A 206 -11.69 -5.94 -0.23
C PRO A 206 -12.06 -5.15 -1.50
N TYR A 207 -13.18 -5.47 -2.15
CA TYR A 207 -13.73 -4.77 -3.31
C TYR A 207 -14.83 -3.78 -2.93
N ASP A 208 -15.02 -3.47 -1.65
CA ASP A 208 -15.91 -2.40 -1.20
C ASP A 208 -15.21 -1.53 -0.14
N LEU A 209 -14.08 -0.94 -0.55
CA LEU A 209 -13.29 -0.04 0.28
C LEU A 209 -13.20 1.33 -0.40
N ASP A 210 -13.57 2.37 0.34
CA ASP A 210 -13.34 3.74 -0.09
C ASP A 210 -11.88 4.13 0.13
N MET A 211 -11.27 4.71 -0.91
CA MET A 211 -9.91 5.24 -0.91
C MET A 211 -9.97 6.72 -1.25
N GLY A 212 -9.14 7.51 -0.56
CA GLY A 212 -9.04 8.94 -0.77
C GLY A 212 -7.60 9.43 -0.85
N LEU A 213 -7.38 10.49 -1.62
CA LEU A 213 -6.13 11.24 -1.64
C LEU A 213 -6.43 12.72 -1.44
N ARG A 214 -5.72 13.31 -0.48
CA ARG A 214 -5.68 14.75 -0.27
C ARG A 214 -4.27 15.27 -0.37
N ILE A 215 -4.10 16.40 -1.04
CA ILE A 215 -2.83 17.13 -1.10
C ILE A 215 -3.04 18.51 -0.50
N TYR A 216 -2.21 18.84 0.47
CA TYR A 216 -2.19 20.14 1.13
C TYR A 216 -0.98 20.94 0.65
N ARG A 217 -1.15 22.24 0.40
CA ARG A 217 -0.07 23.19 0.13
C ARG A 217 -0.33 24.44 0.96
N ASN A 218 0.65 24.82 1.81
CA ASN A 218 0.47 25.89 2.78
C ASN A 218 -0.81 25.72 3.61
N GLU A 219 -1.05 24.49 4.11
CA GLU A 219 -2.23 24.10 4.89
C GLU A 219 -3.57 24.12 4.12
N GLU A 220 -3.60 24.56 2.87
CA GLU A 220 -4.80 24.55 2.02
C GLU A 220 -4.91 23.26 1.19
N VAL A 221 -6.11 22.70 1.11
CA VAL A 221 -6.40 21.53 0.27
C VAL A 221 -6.40 21.96 -1.20
N VAL A 222 -5.47 21.41 -1.99
CA VAL A 222 -5.38 21.65 -3.44
C VAL A 222 -5.83 20.46 -4.29
N VAL A 223 -5.93 19.28 -3.68
CA VAL A 223 -6.49 18.06 -4.28
C VAL A 223 -7.29 17.35 -3.20
N ASP A 224 -8.49 16.90 -3.55
CA ASP A 224 -9.33 16.00 -2.74
C ASP A 224 -10.09 15.09 -3.70
N ILE A 225 -9.66 13.84 -3.81
CA ILE A 225 -10.24 12.86 -4.71
C ILE A 225 -10.49 11.55 -3.98
N ALA A 226 -11.49 10.80 -4.45
CA ALA A 226 -11.83 9.50 -3.90
C ALA A 226 -12.19 8.49 -5.01
N ALA A 227 -12.03 7.21 -4.69
CA ALA A 227 -12.42 6.07 -5.49
C ALA A 227 -12.83 4.91 -4.58
N ASN A 228 -13.48 3.90 -5.13
CA ASN A 228 -13.82 2.68 -4.40
C ASN A 228 -13.15 1.46 -5.08
N THR A 229 -12.70 0.49 -4.28
CA THR A 229 -12.02 -0.71 -4.80
C THR A 229 -12.92 -1.61 -5.65
N GLY A 230 -14.24 -1.43 -5.60
CA GLY A 230 -15.20 -2.11 -6.47
C GLY A 230 -15.12 -1.69 -7.95
N LEU A 231 -14.38 -0.61 -8.26
CA LEU A 231 -14.10 -0.19 -9.63
C LEU A 231 -12.85 -0.88 -10.23
N LEU A 232 -12.19 -1.77 -9.48
CA LEU A 232 -11.09 -2.59 -9.99
C LEU A 232 -11.61 -3.51 -11.10
N LYS A 233 -10.97 -3.47 -12.28
CA LYS A 233 -11.24 -4.43 -13.35
C LYS A 233 -10.61 -5.78 -13.04
N ARG A 234 -9.35 -5.75 -12.61
CA ARG A 234 -8.55 -6.95 -12.34
C ARG A 234 -8.77 -7.42 -10.92
N ARG A 235 -8.83 -8.74 -10.77
CA ARG A 235 -9.02 -9.41 -9.49
C ARG A 235 -7.70 -9.40 -8.70
N LEU A 236 -7.76 -9.22 -7.39
CA LEU A 236 -6.57 -9.23 -6.53
C LEU A 236 -5.86 -10.59 -6.58
N ASP A 237 -6.63 -11.68 -6.59
CA ASP A 237 -6.12 -13.06 -6.72
C ASP A 237 -5.49 -13.33 -8.08
N GLU A 238 -6.01 -12.71 -9.15
CA GLU A 238 -5.39 -12.75 -10.47
C GLU A 238 -4.02 -12.07 -10.45
N LEU A 239 -3.91 -10.85 -9.90
CA LEU A 239 -2.65 -10.12 -9.83
C LEU A 239 -1.56 -10.88 -9.07
N VAL A 240 -1.93 -11.55 -7.97
CA VAL A 240 -1.01 -12.34 -7.15
C VAL A 240 -0.51 -13.60 -7.86
N SER A 241 -1.27 -14.13 -8.83
CA SER A 241 -0.93 -15.37 -9.52
C SER A 241 0.17 -15.26 -10.59
N PHE A 242 0.51 -14.03 -11.02
CA PHE A 242 1.50 -13.74 -12.07
C PHE A 242 2.86 -13.34 -11.51
#